data_AF-A0A523GJZ4-F1
#
_entry.id   AF-A0A523GJZ4-F1
#
_cell.length_a   1.000
_cell.length_b   1.000
_cell.length_c   1.000
_cell.angle_alpha   90.00
_cell.angle_beta   90.00
_cell.angle_gamma   90.00
#
_symmetry.space_group_name_H-M   'P 1'
#
loop_
_entity.id
_entity.type
_entity.pdbx_description
1 polymer ?
#
loop_
_entity_poly.entity_id
_entity_poly.type
_entity_poly.pdbx_seq_one_letter_code
_entity_poly.pdbx_strand_id
1 'polypeptide(L)'
;MKLVLFDIDGTLLSSTGAGKTAIKNSIENVCGRGIQLRGVQFAGRTDPAIVRDLLLVNGFMDDEAENMLADCLKAYTASLMRHLTPSDVHVYPGARDLVRSMAKD
;
A
#
# COMPACT_ATOMS: atom_id res chain seq x y z
N MET A 1 -18.78 10.16 -24.81
CA MET A 1 -17.73 10.29 -23.77
C MET A 1 -17.49 8.91 -23.18
N LYS A 2 -16.23 8.51 -22.99
CA LYS A 2 -15.85 7.23 -22.37
C LYS A 2 -15.08 7.52 -21.08
N LEU A 3 -15.34 6.75 -20.03
CA LEU A 3 -14.59 6.81 -18.77
C LEU A 3 -13.74 5.54 -18.66
N VAL A 4 -12.44 5.71 -18.45
CA VAL A 4 -11.48 4.61 -18.23
C VAL A 4 -10.77 4.88 -16.90
N LEU A 5 -10.81 3.91 -16.00
CA LEU A 5 -10.17 3.97 -14.68
C LEU A 5 -9.12 2.87 -14.60
N PHE A 6 -7.91 3.23 -14.22
CA PHE A 6 -6.81 2.29 -14.04
C PHE A 6 -6.55 2.06 -12.56
N ASP A 7 -6.52 0.79 -12.18
CA ASP A 7 -5.81 0.36 -10.98
C ASP A 7 -4.28 0.45 -11.21
N ILE A 8 -3.48 0.44 -10.13
CA ILE A 8 -2.02 0.64 -10.20
C ILE A 8 -1.27 -0.69 -10.03
N ASP A 9 -1.25 -1.23 -8.80
CA ASP A 9 -0.43 -2.38 -8.43
C ASP A 9 -0.97 -3.67 -9.06
N GLY A 10 -0.14 -4.36 -9.84
CA GLY A 10 -0.58 -5.54 -10.58
C GLY A 10 -1.38 -5.22 -11.85
N THR A 11 -1.57 -3.94 -12.16
CA THR A 11 -2.26 -3.48 -13.38
C THR A 11 -1.36 -2.66 -14.30
N LEU A 12 -0.78 -1.56 -13.81
CA LEU A 12 0.14 -0.70 -14.58
C LEU A 12 1.60 -0.97 -14.24
N LEU A 13 1.86 -1.34 -13.00
CA LEU A 13 3.20 -1.56 -12.46
C LEU A 13 3.17 -2.51 -11.26
N SER A 14 4.35 -2.90 -10.80
CA SER A 14 4.53 -3.56 -9.51
C SER A 14 5.74 -2.99 -8.79
N SER A 15 5.70 -3.00 -7.46
CA SER A 15 6.89 -2.79 -6.62
C SER A 15 7.45 -4.12 -6.11
N THR A 16 8.77 -4.20 -5.89
CA THR A 16 9.51 -5.40 -5.41
C THR A 16 9.22 -5.77 -3.94
N GLY A 17 7.99 -5.52 -3.45
CA GLY A 17 7.61 -5.76 -2.06
C GLY A 17 7.95 -4.62 -1.10
N ALA A 18 8.54 -3.51 -1.60
CA ALA A 18 8.82 -2.30 -0.83
C ALA A 18 7.59 -1.79 -0.06
N GLY A 19 6.40 -1.85 -0.65
CA GLY A 19 5.15 -1.50 0.02
C GLY A 19 4.83 -2.35 1.24
N LYS A 20 4.96 -3.68 1.14
CA LYS A 20 4.70 -4.60 2.27
C LYS A 20 5.68 -4.37 3.41
N THR A 21 6.96 -4.19 3.09
CA THR A 21 8.00 -3.88 4.09
C THR A 21 7.74 -2.52 4.73
N ALA A 22 7.35 -1.51 3.95
CA ALA A 22 7.06 -0.18 4.47
C ALA A 22 5.84 -0.19 5.42
N ILE A 23 4.75 -0.88 5.07
CA ILE A 23 3.57 -1.05 5.95
C ILE A 23 3.95 -1.75 7.24
N LYS A 24 4.70 -2.86 7.16
CA LYS A 24 5.12 -3.60 8.36
C LYS A 24 5.89 -2.70 9.31
N ASN A 25 6.95 -2.08 8.81
CA ASN A 25 7.83 -1.26 9.62
C ASN A 25 7.09 -0.03 10.20
N SER A 26 6.18 0.58 9.45
CA SER A 26 5.41 1.73 9.95
C SER A 26 4.46 1.35 11.07
N ILE A 27 3.76 0.22 10.95
CA ILE A 27 2.88 -0.27 12.01
C ILE A 27 3.71 -0.65 13.25
N GLU A 28 4.83 -1.37 13.08
CA GLU A 28 5.71 -1.72 14.21
C GLU A 28 6.24 -0.50 14.95
N ASN A 29 6.60 0.56 14.21
CA ASN A 29 7.07 1.81 14.79
C ASN A 29 5.98 2.54 15.60
N VAL A 30 4.73 2.56 15.11
CA VAL A 30 3.61 3.21 15.80
C VAL A 30 3.14 2.37 17.00
N CYS A 31 3.10 1.05 16.84
CA CYS A 31 2.66 0.12 17.88
C CYS A 31 3.70 -0.14 18.97
N GLY A 32 4.97 0.15 18.72
CA GLY A 32 6.08 -0.18 19.61
C GLY A 32 6.32 -1.68 19.79
N ARG A 33 5.76 -2.54 18.93
CA ARG A 33 5.94 -3.99 18.95
C ARG A 33 5.92 -4.60 17.54
N GLY A 34 6.50 -5.78 17.41
CA GLY A 34 6.49 -6.54 16.16
C GLY A 34 5.08 -6.97 15.74
N ILE A 35 4.82 -7.00 14.43
CA ILE A 35 3.55 -7.48 13.86
C ILE A 35 3.76 -8.58 12.81
N GLN A 36 2.76 -9.45 12.69
CA GLN A 36 2.65 -10.48 11.67
C GLN A 36 1.84 -9.97 10.48
N LEU A 37 2.29 -10.27 9.26
CA LEU A 37 1.51 -9.97 8.03
C LEU A 37 0.60 -11.13 7.60
N ARG A 38 0.73 -12.29 8.25
CA ARG A 38 -0.02 -13.50 7.90
C ARG A 38 -1.51 -13.29 8.18
N GLY A 39 -2.36 -13.75 7.27
CA GLY A 39 -3.82 -13.68 7.42
C GLY A 39 -4.46 -12.45 6.79
N VAL A 40 -3.67 -11.51 6.26
CA VAL A 40 -4.17 -10.34 5.53
C VAL A 40 -3.84 -10.45 4.05
N GLN A 41 -4.88 -10.40 3.21
CA GLN A 41 -4.72 -10.22 1.77
C GLN A 41 -4.43 -8.75 1.47
N PHE A 42 -3.48 -8.48 0.57
CA PHE A 42 -3.09 -7.12 0.19
C PHE A 42 -3.60 -6.75 -1.21
N ALA A 43 -3.57 -7.70 -2.16
CA ALA A 43 -3.93 -7.44 -3.55
C ALA A 43 -5.38 -6.95 -3.66
N GLY A 44 -5.58 -5.86 -4.42
CA GLY A 44 -6.90 -5.27 -4.66
C GLY A 44 -7.54 -4.58 -3.46
N ARG A 45 -6.78 -4.33 -2.37
CA ARG A 45 -7.28 -3.66 -1.18
C ARG A 45 -6.65 -2.28 -1.01
N THR A 46 -7.36 -1.43 -0.27
CA THR A 46 -6.87 -0.09 0.07
C THR A 46 -5.93 -0.15 1.28
N ASP A 47 -4.96 0.76 1.34
CA ASP A 47 -4.02 0.83 2.46
C ASP A 47 -4.72 0.95 3.83
N PRO A 48 -5.77 1.77 4.01
CA PRO A 48 -6.48 1.82 5.30
C PRO A 48 -7.10 0.48 5.70
N ALA A 49 -7.69 -0.25 4.74
CA ALA A 49 -8.27 -1.55 5.00
C ALA A 49 -7.20 -2.59 5.36
N ILE A 50 -6.04 -2.53 4.71
CA ILE A 50 -4.89 -3.40 5.01
C ILE A 50 -4.35 -3.10 6.41
N VAL A 51 -4.10 -1.83 6.75
CA VAL A 51 -3.57 -1.40 8.05
C VAL A 51 -4.54 -1.80 9.17
N ARG A 52 -5.84 -1.53 9.01
CA ARG A 52 -6.88 -1.93 9.98
C ARG A 52 -6.87 -3.43 10.22
N ASP A 53 -6.91 -4.23 9.15
CA ASP A 53 -6.90 -5.68 9.28
C ASP A 53 -5.62 -6.19 9.93
N LEU A 54 -4.46 -5.60 9.59
CA LEU A 54 -3.19 -5.95 10.24
C LEU A 54 -3.22 -5.68 11.74
N LEU A 55 -3.81 -4.56 12.18
CA LEU A 55 -3.98 -4.29 13.61
C LEU A 55 -4.89 -5.36 14.25
N LEU A 56 -6.04 -5.65 13.65
CA LEU A 56 -7.00 -6.63 14.21
C LEU A 56 -6.41 -8.04 14.29
N VAL A 57 -5.75 -8.55 13.23
CA VAL A 57 -5.17 -9.91 13.27
C VAL A 57 -3.98 -10.01 14.24
N ASN A 58 -3.37 -8.88 14.61
CA ASN A 58 -2.31 -8.81 15.62
C ASN A 58 -2.86 -8.53 17.03
N GLY A 59 -4.17 -8.62 17.22
CA GLY A 59 -4.82 -8.60 18.53
C GLY A 59 -5.03 -7.22 19.13
N PHE A 60 -5.00 -6.16 18.31
CA PHE A 60 -5.52 -4.86 18.72
C PHE A 60 -7.06 -4.89 18.67
N MET A 61 -7.70 -4.21 19.62
CA MET A 61 -9.15 -4.05 19.63
C MET A 61 -9.60 -3.06 18.54
N ASP A 62 -10.89 -3.08 18.18
CA ASP A 62 -11.42 -2.20 17.12
C ASP A 62 -11.16 -0.71 17.42
N ASP A 63 -11.35 -0.26 18.66
CA ASP A 63 -11.11 1.13 19.07
C ASP A 63 -9.63 1.52 19.03
N GLU A 64 -8.74 0.62 19.46
CA GLU A 64 -7.29 0.80 19.31
C GLU A 64 -6.91 0.92 17.82
N ALA A 65 -7.45 0.05 16.98
CA ALA A 65 -7.17 0.05 15.55
C ALA A 65 -7.61 1.35 14.87
N GLU A 66 -8.81 1.86 15.18
CA GLU A 66 -9.29 3.14 14.67
C GLU A 66 -8.43 4.31 15.15
N ASN A 67 -8.07 4.33 16.44
CA ASN A 67 -7.24 5.39 17.01
C ASN A 67 -5.83 5.45 16.40
N MET A 68 -5.26 4.31 16.02
CA MET A 68 -3.90 4.19 15.47
C MET A 68 -3.84 4.30 13.94
N LEU A 69 -4.98 4.19 13.25
CA LEU A 69 -5.04 4.08 11.79
C LEU A 69 -4.36 5.24 11.07
N ALA A 70 -4.68 6.47 11.47
CA ALA A 70 -4.16 7.68 10.85
C ALA A 70 -2.63 7.80 11.00
N ASP A 71 -2.10 7.49 12.19
CA ASP A 71 -0.67 7.54 12.47
C ASP A 71 0.09 6.43 11.74
N CYS A 72 -0.49 5.22 11.65
CA CYS A 72 0.08 4.13 10.86
C CYS A 72 0.17 4.48 9.38
N LEU A 73 -0.89 5.06 8.80
CA LEU A 73 -0.91 5.49 7.40
C LEU A 73 0.11 6.61 7.14
N LYS A 74 0.19 7.60 8.04
CA LYS A 74 1.19 8.68 7.94
C LYS A 74 2.61 8.15 7.99
N ALA A 75 2.90 7.23 8.92
CA ALA A 75 4.20 6.59 9.05
C ALA A 75 4.52 5.73 7.83
N TYR A 76 3.53 5.04 7.27
CA TYR A 76 3.66 4.24 6.04
C TYR A 76 4.03 5.11 4.85
N THR A 77 3.29 6.18 4.57
CA THR A 77 3.57 7.08 3.45
C THR A 77 4.95 7.73 3.60
N ALA A 78 5.32 8.16 4.82
CA ALA A 78 6.65 8.71 5.08
C ALA A 78 7.77 7.68 4.86
N SER A 79 7.51 6.40 5.18
CA SER A 79 8.44 5.31 4.93
C SER A 79 8.60 5.04 3.43
N LEU A 80 7.48 4.98 2.69
CA LEU A 80 7.50 4.81 1.23
C LEU A 80 8.29 5.93 0.54
N MET A 81 8.00 7.19 0.86
CA MET A 81 8.70 8.32 0.24
C MET A 81 10.21 8.31 0.50
N ARG A 82 10.65 7.74 1.62
CA ARG A 82 12.07 7.67 1.98
C ARG A 82 12.80 6.51 1.29
N HIS A 83 12.12 5.39 1.08
CA HIS A 83 12.79 4.14 0.70
C HIS A 83 12.42 3.63 -0.69
N LEU A 84 11.28 4.07 -1.26
CA LEU A 84 10.88 3.65 -2.60
C LEU A 84 11.74 4.37 -3.64
N THR A 85 12.50 3.60 -4.40
CA THR A 85 13.36 4.10 -5.47
C THR A 85 12.83 3.66 -6.85
N PRO A 86 13.25 4.31 -7.95
CA PRO A 86 12.89 3.85 -9.29
C PRO A 86 13.31 2.40 -9.58
N SER A 87 14.38 1.90 -8.94
CA SER A 87 14.81 0.49 -9.07
C SER A 87 13.84 -0.51 -8.45
N ASP A 88 12.98 -0.08 -7.52
CA ASP A 88 11.97 -0.94 -6.90
C ASP A 88 10.72 -1.08 -7.76
N VAL A 89 10.57 -0.25 -8.81
CA VAL A 89 9.36 -0.17 -9.61
C VAL A 89 9.58 -0.82 -10.97
N HIS A 90 8.78 -1.85 -11.26
CA HIS A 90 8.69 -2.46 -12.57
C HIS A 90 7.40 -2.02 -13.26
N VAL A 91 7.52 -1.18 -14.29
CA VAL A 91 6.38 -0.78 -15.12
C VAL A 91 6.11 -1.85 -16.16
N TYR A 92 4.84 -2.27 -16.29
CA TYR A 92 4.50 -3.35 -17.22
C TYR A 92 4.59 -2.92 -18.69
N PRO A 93 4.90 -3.87 -19.61
CA PRO A 93 4.93 -3.58 -21.04
C PRO A 93 3.63 -2.93 -21.52
N GLY A 94 3.74 -1.83 -22.27
CA GLY A 94 2.59 -1.11 -22.83
C GLY A 94 1.82 -0.22 -21.86
N ALA A 95 2.04 -0.30 -20.53
CA ALA A 95 1.29 0.50 -19.56
C ALA A 95 1.42 2.01 -19.80
N ARG A 96 2.64 2.49 -20.05
CA ARG A 96 2.90 3.91 -20.35
C ARG A 96 2.24 4.36 -21.65
N ASP A 97 2.31 3.54 -22.68
CA ASP A 97 1.76 3.87 -23.99
C ASP A 97 0.23 3.90 -23.95
N LEU A 98 -0.38 2.93 -23.24
CA LEU A 98 -1.82 2.88 -23.00
C LEU A 98 -2.30 4.15 -22.28
N VAL A 99 -1.73 4.47 -21.11
CA VAL A 99 -2.12 5.67 -20.34
C VAL A 99 -1.94 6.94 -21.17
N ARG A 100 -0.85 7.04 -21.94
CA ARG A 100 -0.60 8.21 -22.80
C ARG A 100 -1.59 8.32 -23.95
N SER A 101 -1.98 7.20 -24.57
CA SER A 101 -2.95 7.22 -25.68
C SER A 101 -4.35 7.65 -25.22
N MET A 102 -4.75 7.27 -24.01
CA MET A 102 -6.06 7.64 -23.44
C MET A 102 -6.11 9.09 -22.92
N ALA A 103 -4.96 9.74 -22.73
CA ALA A 103 -4.86 11.14 -22.31
C ALA A 103 -4.86 12.15 -23.47
N LYS A 104 -4.90 11.67 -24.72
CA LYS A 104 -4.83 12.49 -25.94
C LYS A 104 -6.20 12.79 -26.57
N ASP A 105 -7.28 12.31 -25.95
CA ASP A 105 -8.68 12.62 -26.28
C ASP A 105 -9.31 13.50 -25.18
#